data_AF-A0A923U3S7-F1
#
_entry.id   AF-A0A923U3S7-F1
#
_cell.length_a   1.000
_cell.length_b   1.000
_cell.length_c   1.000
_cell.angle_alpha   90.00
_cell.angle_beta   90.00
_cell.angle_gamma   90.00
#
_symmetry.space_group_name_H-M   'P 1'
#
loop_
_entity.id
_entity.type
_entity.pdbx_description
1 polymer ?
#
loop_
_entity_poly.entity_id
_entity_poly.type
_entity_poly.pdbx_seq_one_letter_code
_entity_poly.pdbx_strand_id
1 'polypeptide(L)'
;MIVYYINYRIKRLIEDYLADHVKFWRTADGNEVDFVVETEFEKGIAYEVKFSEREFKESKYKKFKQAYPNYPLNCVGLVRKSKDDALWKF
;
A
#
# COMPACT_ATOMS: atom_id res chain seq x y z
N MET A 1 16.79 -6.42 -3.69
CA MET A 1 16.56 -7.55 -2.77
C MET A 1 15.82 -7.14 -1.49
N ILE A 2 16.20 -6.04 -0.80
CA ILE A 2 15.55 -5.61 0.46
C ILE A 2 14.10 -5.12 0.25
N VAL A 3 13.84 -4.29 -0.76
CA VAL A 3 12.48 -3.78 -1.07
C VAL A 3 11.50 -4.90 -1.40
N TYR A 4 11.94 -5.90 -2.16
CA TYR A 4 11.14 -7.09 -2.48
C TYR A 4 10.73 -7.88 -1.23
N TYR A 5 11.66 -8.03 -0.27
CA TYR A 5 11.39 -8.73 0.98
C TYR A 5 10.37 -7.98 1.84
N ILE A 6 10.42 -6.65 1.87
CA ILE A 6 9.47 -5.80 2.59
C ILE A 6 8.08 -5.91 1.99
N ASN A 7 7.97 -5.76 0.66
CA ASN A 7 6.69 -5.87 -0.02
C ASN A 7 6.08 -7.24 0.23
N TYR A 8 6.89 -8.30 0.20
CA TYR A 8 6.44 -9.64 0.53
C TYR A 8 5.96 -9.79 1.99
N ARG A 9 6.68 -9.22 2.96
CA ARG A 9 6.30 -9.27 4.38
C ARG A 9 5.03 -8.50 4.68
N ILE A 10 4.85 -7.33 4.06
CA ILE A 10 3.62 -6.53 4.21
C ILE A 10 2.45 -7.24 3.54
N LYS A 11 2.64 -7.80 2.34
CA LYS A 11 1.61 -8.62 1.68
C LYS A 11 1.14 -9.76 2.57
N ARG A 12 2.07 -10.52 3.14
CA ARG A 12 1.73 -11.61 4.05
C ARG A 12 1.02 -11.12 5.32
N LEU A 13 1.49 -10.02 5.93
CA LEU A 13 0.84 -9.44 7.10
C LEU A 13 -0.57 -8.94 6.79
N ILE A 14 -0.81 -8.47 5.57
CA ILE A 14 -2.14 -8.02 5.15
C ILE A 14 -3.02 -9.23 4.83
N GLU A 15 -2.50 -10.25 4.16
CA GLU A 15 -3.19 -11.52 3.91
C GLU A 15 -3.59 -12.20 5.22
N ASP A 16 -2.71 -12.20 6.22
CA ASP A 16 -2.98 -12.84 7.52
C ASP A 16 -4.04 -12.11 8.36
N TYR A 17 -4.27 -10.80 8.15
CA TYR A 17 -5.16 -9.97 9.00
C TYR A 17 -6.41 -9.42 8.28
N LEU A 18 -6.40 -9.33 6.95
CA LEU A 18 -7.43 -8.68 6.12
C LEU A 18 -7.77 -9.48 4.86
N ALA A 19 -7.50 -10.80 4.85
CA ALA A 19 -7.57 -11.70 3.69
C ALA A 19 -8.77 -11.46 2.76
N ASP A 20 -9.96 -11.25 3.33
CA ASP A 20 -11.22 -11.15 2.58
C ASP A 20 -11.44 -9.79 1.90
N HIS A 21 -10.69 -8.76 2.30
CA HIS A 21 -10.88 -7.36 1.88
C HIS A 21 -9.74 -6.80 1.00
N VAL A 22 -8.72 -7.61 0.72
CA VAL A 22 -7.50 -7.16 0.05
C VAL A 22 -7.53 -7.57 -1.40
N LYS A 23 -7.56 -6.60 -2.31
CA LYS A 23 -7.50 -6.83 -3.75
C LYS A 23 -6.17 -6.31 -4.28
N PHE A 24 -5.42 -7.17 -4.98
CA PHE A 24 -4.20 -6.77 -5.67
C PHE A 24 -4.57 -6.08 -6.98
N TRP A 25 -4.25 -4.79 -7.09
CA TRP A 25 -4.67 -3.98 -8.23
C TRP A 25 -3.60 -3.94 -9.31
N ARG A 26 -3.79 -4.73 -10.38
CA ARG A 26 -2.96 -4.68 -11.60
C ARG A 26 -3.77 -4.07 -12.72
N THR A 27 -3.23 -3.04 -13.37
CA THR A 27 -3.75 -2.59 -14.67
C THR A 27 -2.82 -3.09 -15.77
N ALA A 28 -3.39 -3.47 -16.92
CA ALA A 28 -2.61 -3.88 -18.09
C ALA A 28 -1.65 -2.77 -18.59
N ASP A 29 -1.94 -1.52 -18.23
CA ASP A 29 -1.17 -0.32 -18.58
C ASP A 29 -0.05 0.03 -17.59
N GLY A 30 0.30 -0.86 -16.66
CA GLY A 30 1.43 -0.68 -15.73
C GLY A 30 1.22 0.36 -14.64
N ASN A 31 -0.02 0.76 -14.35
CA ASN A 31 -0.35 1.71 -13.27
C ASN A 31 -0.73 0.95 -12.00
N GLU A 32 0.24 0.17 -11.50
CA GLU A 32 0.06 -0.68 -10.31
C GLU A 32 0.25 0.15 -9.02
N VAL A 33 -0.60 -0.12 -8.04
CA VAL A 33 -0.39 0.20 -6.62
C VAL A 33 -0.12 -1.11 -5.88
N ASP A 34 0.73 -1.11 -4.86
CA ASP A 34 1.16 -2.34 -4.19
C ASP A 34 -0.03 -3.16 -3.62
N PHE A 35 -1.04 -2.51 -3.04
CA PHE A 35 -2.28 -3.16 -2.59
C PHE A 35 -3.44 -2.16 -2.39
N VAL A 36 -4.68 -2.67 -2.44
CA VAL A 36 -5.90 -1.95 -2.11
C VAL A 36 -6.67 -2.71 -1.03
N VAL A 37 -7.15 -1.99 -0.03
CA VAL A 37 -8.02 -2.51 1.03
C VAL A 37 -9.42 -1.93 0.83
N GLU A 38 -10.40 -2.79 0.54
CA GLU A 38 -11.80 -2.41 0.36
C GLU A 38 -12.51 -2.37 1.71
N THR A 39 -13.00 -1.19 2.11
CA THR A 39 -13.73 -1.00 3.37
C THR A 39 -15.24 -1.09 3.18
N GLU A 40 -15.71 -0.74 1.98
CA GLU A 40 -17.11 -0.75 1.55
C GLU A 40 -17.13 -1.06 0.05
N PHE A 41 -18.28 -1.46 -0.52
CA PHE A 41 -18.38 -1.75 -1.95
C PHE A 41 -17.88 -0.57 -2.80
N GLU A 42 -16.88 -0.82 -3.65
CA GLU A 42 -16.24 0.18 -4.54
C GLU A 42 -15.56 1.37 -3.82
N LYS A 43 -15.16 1.18 -2.56
CA LYS A 43 -14.50 2.20 -1.75
C LYS A 43 -13.48 1.59 -0.79
N GLY A 44 -12.40 2.33 -0.55
CA GLY A 44 -11.38 1.84 0.37
C GLY A 44 -10.14 2.71 0.38
N ILE A 45 -8.99 2.08 0.57
CA ILE A 45 -7.70 2.77 0.63
C ILE A 45 -6.69 2.01 -0.23
N ALA A 46 -5.98 2.74 -1.07
CA ALA A 46 -4.85 2.21 -1.83
C ALA A 46 -3.54 2.52 -1.12
N TYR A 47 -2.61 1.59 -1.16
CA TYR A 47 -1.31 1.74 -0.51
C TYR A 47 -0.17 1.47 -1.48
N GLU A 48 0.83 2.34 -1.41
CA GLU A 48 2.12 2.13 -2.04
C GLU A 48 3.19 2.01 -0.95
N VAL A 49 4.01 0.96 -1.03
CA VAL A 49 5.12 0.77 -0.09
C VAL A 49 6.39 1.34 -0.69
N LYS A 50 7.07 2.17 0.10
CA LYS A 50 8.40 2.67 -0.23
C LYS A 50 9.33 2.53 0.97
N PHE A 51 10.62 2.39 0.69
CA PHE A 51 11.61 2.40 1.76
C PHE A 51 11.83 3.83 2.27
N SER A 52 11.92 4.79 1.35
CA SER A 52 11.92 6.22 1.66
C SER A 52 10.76 6.93 0.97
N GLU A 53 10.13 7.87 1.67
CA GLU A 53 9.13 8.79 1.07
C GLU A 53 9.71 9.57 -0.12
N ARG A 54 11.03 9.78 -0.18
CA ARG A 54 11.70 10.43 -1.31
C ARG A 54 11.62 9.62 -2.61
N GLU A 55 11.36 8.32 -2.52
CA GLU A 55 11.16 7.45 -3.67
C GLU A 55 9.72 7.48 -4.17
N PHE A 56 8.80 8.10 -3.41
CA PHE A 56 7.43 8.29 -3.83
C PHE A 56 7.35 9.40 -4.88
N LYS A 57 6.76 9.06 -6.04
CA LYS A 57 6.51 10.00 -7.13
C LYS A 57 5.03 10.02 -7.43
N GLU A 58 4.31 11.00 -6.88
CA GLU A 58 2.86 11.12 -7.03
C GLU A 58 2.41 11.10 -8.50
N SER A 59 3.20 11.71 -9.39
CA SER A 59 2.92 11.75 -10.83
C SER A 59 2.77 10.37 -11.48
N LYS A 60 3.43 9.34 -10.95
CA LYS A 60 3.30 7.94 -11.43
C LYS A 60 1.88 7.42 -11.27
N TYR A 61 1.16 7.89 -10.26
CA TYR A 61 -0.16 7.36 -9.87
C TYR A 61 -1.32 8.22 -10.36
N LYS A 62 -1.07 9.23 -11.19
CA LYS A 62 -2.12 10.14 -11.69
C LYS A 62 -3.27 9.39 -12.36
N LYS A 63 -2.97 8.40 -13.22
CA LYS A 63 -3.98 7.58 -13.90
C LYS A 63 -4.80 6.76 -12.92
N PHE A 64 -4.16 6.18 -11.90
CA PHE A 64 -4.85 5.44 -10.84
C PHE A 64 -5.80 6.35 -10.06
N LYS A 65 -5.32 7.52 -9.59
CA LYS A 65 -6.15 8.48 -8.84
C LYS A 65 -7.35 9.00 -9.64
N GLN A 66 -7.20 9.11 -10.97
CA GLN A 66 -8.30 9.51 -11.86
C GLN A 66 -9.32 8.39 -12.09
N ALA A 67 -8.87 7.16 -12.28
CA ALA A 67 -9.74 6.02 -12.52
C ALA A 67 -10.46 5.53 -11.24
N TYR A 68 -9.82 5.70 -10.07
CA TYR A 68 -10.29 5.16 -8.79
C TYR A 68 -10.31 6.25 -7.69
N PRO A 69 -11.14 7.30 -7.82
CA PRO A 69 -11.17 8.41 -6.87
C PRO A 69 -11.63 8.01 -5.46
N ASN A 70 -12.40 6.92 -5.33
CA ASN A 70 -12.87 6.39 -4.05
C ASN A 70 -11.81 5.59 -3.29
N TYR A 71 -10.62 5.45 -3.87
CA TYR A 71 -9.47 4.76 -3.29
C TYR A 71 -8.31 5.75 -3.15
N PRO A 72 -8.34 6.66 -2.15
CA PRO A 72 -7.23 7.54 -1.86
C PRO A 72 -5.92 6.75 -1.71
N LEU A 73 -4.87 7.24 -2.36
CA LEU A 73 -3.55 6.62 -2.35
C LEU A 73 -2.72 7.13 -1.17
N ASN A 74 -2.31 6.21 -0.31
CA ASN A 74 -1.40 6.44 0.79
C ASN A 74 -0.03 5.84 0.50
N CYS A 75 1.03 6.62 0.66
CA CYS A 75 2.39 6.11 0.66
C CYS A 75 2.75 5.69 2.08
N VAL A 76 3.10 4.42 2.27
CA VAL A 76 3.60 3.92 3.55
C VAL A 76 5.10 3.68 3.45
N GLY A 77 5.83 4.41 4.29
CA GLY A 77 7.27 4.25 4.48
C GLY A 77 7.57 3.23 5.57
N LEU A 78 8.67 2.51 5.45
CA LEU A 78 9.29 1.88 6.62
C LEU A 78 9.89 2.97 7.50
N VAL A 79 9.14 3.39 8.50
CA VAL A 79 9.74 4.07 9.63
C VAL A 79 10.59 3.02 10.34
N ARG A 80 11.91 3.21 10.39
CA ARG A 80 12.71 2.52 11.41
C ARG A 80 12.11 2.93 12.75
N LYS A 81 11.31 2.07 13.38
CA LYS A 81 11.05 2.23 14.80
C LYS A 81 12.42 2.22 15.47
N SER A 82 12.73 3.28 16.21
CA SER A 82 13.82 3.22 17.16
C SER A 82 13.59 2.00 18.07
N LYS A 83 14.65 1.48 18.66
CA LYS A 83 14.65 0.20 19.39
C LYS A 83 13.64 0.12 20.55
N ASP A 84 12.96 1.21 20.89
CA ASP A 84 12.26 1.37 22.17
C ASP A 84 10.72 1.48 22.08
N ASP A 85 10.10 1.67 20.91
CA ASP A 85 8.63 1.87 20.84
C ASP A 85 7.85 0.62 20.39
N ALA A 86 7.86 -0.38 21.26
CA ALA A 86 6.93 -1.50 21.25
C ALA A 86 5.60 -1.13 21.92
N LEU A 87 4.80 -0.24 21.32
CA LEU A 87 3.36 -0.20 21.56
C LEU A 87 2.63 0.00 20.23
N TRP A 88 1.79 -0.96 19.87
CA TRP A 88 0.78 -0.84 18.82
C TRP A 88 -0.36 0.00 19.38
N LYS A 89 -0.73 1.10 18.72
CA LYS A 89 -2.01 1.76 18.95
C LYS A 89 -2.83 1.57 17.68
N PHE A 90 -3.93 0.83 17.84
CA PHE A 90 -5.01 0.69 16.88
C PHE A 90 -5.82 1.99 16.81
#